data_AF-A0A350US61-F1
#
_entry.id   AF-A0A350US61-F1
#
_cell.length_a   1.000
_cell.length_b   1.000
_cell.length_c   1.000
_cell.angle_alpha   90.00
_cell.angle_beta   90.00
_cell.angle_gamma   90.00
#
_symmetry.space_group_name_H-M   'P 1'
#
loop_
_entity.id
_entity.type
_entity.pdbx_description
1 polymer ?
#
loop_
_entity_poly.entity_id
_entity_poly.type
_entity_poly.pdbx_seq_one_letter_code
_entity_poly.pdbx_strand_id
1 'polypeptide(L)'
;MEYEPNTLKVGLSNKVKIPIIILTFLTLCALGALFAKIATSVSPSEKKVDSYQFLRDVGDKLKNNGLNEQAIEQYISYLEKSDMSSLSHATVAHSVGELYMELSNCREALAWLFRAETAGPEYQRASELKNHIDTCLTHIKSSKPKNLATR
;
A
#
# COMPACT_ATOMS: atom_id res chain seq x y z
N MET A 1 17.82 10.95 83.97
CA MET A 1 18.78 11.72 83.14
C MET A 1 18.79 11.03 81.79
N GLU A 2 17.97 11.52 80.87
CA GLU A 2 17.80 10.93 79.53
C GLU A 2 19.06 11.16 78.68
N TYR A 3 19.52 10.11 78.02
CA TYR A 3 20.63 10.14 77.08
C TYR A 3 20.05 10.17 75.66
N GLU A 4 20.03 11.35 75.05
CA GLU A 4 19.69 11.53 73.64
C GLU A 4 20.93 11.18 72.77
N PRO A 5 20.84 10.18 71.87
CA PRO A 5 21.94 9.90 70.94
C PRO A 5 21.97 10.98 69.87
N ASN A 6 23.03 11.80 69.89
CA ASN A 6 23.33 12.76 68.83
C ASN A 6 23.45 12.03 67.48
N THR A 7 22.43 12.17 66.65
CA THR A 7 22.44 11.70 65.26
C THR A 7 23.42 12.55 64.47
N LEU A 8 24.64 12.05 64.32
CA LEU A 8 25.70 12.65 63.52
C LEU A 8 25.28 12.60 62.05
N LYS A 9 24.57 13.64 61.57
CA LYS A 9 24.34 13.86 60.15
C LYS A 9 25.69 14.12 59.49
N VAL A 10 26.35 13.07 59.04
CA VAL A 10 27.52 13.16 58.14
C VAL A 10 27.00 13.67 56.79
N GLY A 11 26.79 14.99 56.72
CA GLY A 11 26.32 15.67 55.53
C GLY A 11 27.45 15.77 54.53
N LEU A 12 27.37 15.01 53.44
CA LEU A 12 28.30 15.11 52.33
C LEU A 12 28.33 16.57 51.83
N SER A 13 29.52 17.16 51.75
CA SER A 13 29.68 18.57 51.35
C SER A 13 29.12 18.82 49.96
N ASN A 14 28.47 19.97 49.74
CA ASN A 14 27.86 20.32 48.46
C ASN A 14 28.86 20.28 47.30
N LYS A 15 30.17 20.48 47.58
CA LYS A 15 31.27 20.34 46.61
C LYS A 15 31.44 18.92 46.05
N VAL A 16 30.99 17.89 46.80
CA VAL A 16 31.05 16.47 46.41
C VAL A 16 29.69 15.98 45.90
N LYS A 17 28.58 16.53 46.40
CA LYS A 17 27.24 16.20 45.90
C LYS A 17 27.00 16.63 44.45
N ILE A 18 27.48 17.83 44.08
CA ILE A 18 27.32 18.38 42.73
C ILE A 18 27.91 17.46 41.64
N PRO A 19 29.19 17.00 41.72
CA PRO A 19 29.73 16.11 40.70
C PRO A 19 29.02 14.75 40.64
N ILE A 20 28.55 14.22 41.78
CA ILE A 20 27.79 12.96 41.81
C ILE A 20 26.45 13.11 41.07
N ILE A 21 25.74 14.22 41.26
CA ILE A 21 24.47 14.50 40.58
C ILE A 21 24.69 14.65 39.07
N ILE A 22 25.75 15.37 38.65
CA ILE A 22 26.10 15.54 37.24
C ILE A 22 26.44 14.19 36.60
N LEU A 23 27.23 13.36 37.27
CA LEU A 23 27.60 12.03 36.79
C LEU A 23 26.36 11.13 36.64
N THR A 24 25.44 11.18 37.60
CA THR A 24 24.18 10.44 37.56
C THR A 24 23.32 10.89 36.39
N PHE A 25 23.22 12.20 36.15
CA PHE A 25 22.48 12.75 35.01
C PHE A 25 23.07 12.32 33.66
N LEU A 26 24.40 12.36 33.53
CA LEU A 26 25.11 11.88 32.33
C LEU A 26 24.83 10.39 32.06
N THR A 27 24.83 9.55 33.10
CA THR A 27 24.52 8.13 32.93
C THR A 27 23.06 7.91 32.49
N LEU A 28 22.11 8.67 33.03
CA LEU A 28 20.71 8.63 32.62
C LEU A 28 20.52 9.10 31.16
N CYS A 29 21.21 10.14 30.73
CA CYS A 29 21.19 10.59 29.33
C CYS A 29 21.75 9.53 28.37
N ALA A 30 22.85 8.87 28.74
CA ALA A 30 23.45 7.81 27.92
C ALA A 30 22.51 6.59 27.79
N LEU A 31 21.86 6.19 28.89
CA LEU A 31 20.83 5.14 28.90
C LEU A 31 19.62 5.53 28.03
N GLY A 32 19.11 6.76 28.19
CA GLY A 32 17.99 7.27 27.40
C GLY A 32 18.26 7.29 25.90
N ALA A 33 19.47 7.66 25.47
CA ALA A 33 19.87 7.61 24.07
C ALA A 33 19.93 6.17 23.53
N LEU A 34 20.35 5.21 24.36
CA LEU A 34 20.38 3.79 24.02
C LEU A 34 18.96 3.23 23.84
N PHE A 35 18.03 3.58 24.73
CA PHE A 35 16.62 3.21 24.61
C PHE A 35 15.92 3.90 23.43
N ALA A 36 16.21 5.17 23.15
CA ALA A 36 15.71 5.86 21.96
C ALA A 36 16.22 5.23 20.66
N LYS A 37 17.48 4.81 20.63
CA LYS A 37 18.08 4.10 19.48
C LYS A 37 17.46 2.71 19.30
N ILE A 38 17.14 2.01 20.40
CA ILE A 38 16.40 0.75 20.34
C ILE A 38 14.98 0.99 19.84
N ALA A 39 14.20 1.90 20.43
CA ALA A 39 12.83 2.21 20.04
C ALA A 39 12.69 2.67 18.58
N THR A 40 13.67 3.41 18.06
CA THR A 40 13.72 3.80 16.64
C THR A 40 14.26 2.70 15.72
N SER A 41 15.06 1.75 16.24
CA SER A 41 15.50 0.56 15.50
C SER A 41 14.45 -0.54 15.40
N VAL A 42 13.42 -0.54 16.27
CA VAL A 42 12.28 -1.48 16.21
C VAL A 42 11.06 -0.88 15.53
N SER A 43 11.22 0.22 14.80
CA SER A 43 10.25 0.61 13.79
C SER A 43 10.77 0.14 12.43
N PRO A 44 10.67 -1.16 12.09
CA PRO A 44 10.52 -1.45 10.69
C PRO A 44 9.23 -0.70 10.32
N SER A 45 9.35 0.34 9.52
CA SER A 45 8.30 0.59 8.56
C SER A 45 8.25 -0.71 7.76
N GLU A 46 7.45 -1.66 8.24
CA GLU A 46 7.04 -2.83 7.50
C GLU A 46 6.37 -2.24 6.27
N LYS A 47 7.15 -2.00 5.21
CA LYS A 47 6.61 -2.07 3.87
C LYS A 47 6.02 -3.47 3.85
N LYS A 48 4.71 -3.59 4.09
CA LYS A 48 3.96 -4.83 3.86
C LYS A 48 4.37 -5.24 2.46
N VAL A 49 5.29 -6.20 2.36
CA VAL A 49 5.58 -6.84 1.10
C VAL A 49 4.27 -7.52 0.79
N ASP A 50 3.56 -6.97 -0.18
CA ASP A 50 2.29 -7.52 -0.61
C ASP A 50 2.57 -8.97 -1.04
N SER A 51 2.17 -9.90 -0.17
CA SER A 51 2.48 -11.33 -0.28
C SER A 51 1.94 -11.96 -1.56
N TYR A 52 1.11 -11.21 -2.29
CA TYR A 52 0.44 -11.61 -3.50
C TYR A 52 1.05 -11.01 -4.77
N GLN A 53 2.14 -10.25 -4.69
CA GLN A 53 2.84 -9.72 -5.88
C GLN A 53 3.16 -10.79 -6.92
N PHE A 54 3.43 -12.03 -6.49
CA PHE A 54 3.66 -13.15 -7.40
C PHE A 54 2.49 -13.39 -8.36
N LEU A 55 1.23 -13.12 -7.97
CA LEU A 55 0.07 -13.26 -8.85
C LEU A 55 0.16 -12.26 -10.00
N ARG A 56 0.54 -11.01 -9.71
CA ARG A 56 0.79 -10.00 -10.73
C ARG A 56 1.95 -10.41 -11.64
N ASP A 57 3.05 -10.90 -11.07
CA ASP A 57 4.23 -11.31 -11.85
C ASP A 57 3.91 -12.50 -12.78
N VAL A 58 3.13 -13.47 -12.32
CA VAL A 58 2.64 -14.57 -13.16
C VAL A 58 1.68 -14.04 -14.23
N GLY A 59 0.76 -13.14 -13.87
CA GLY A 59 -0.13 -12.47 -14.82
C GLY A 59 0.63 -11.73 -15.93
N ASP A 60 1.68 -10.98 -15.58
CA ASP A 60 2.56 -10.29 -16.53
C ASP A 60 3.24 -11.28 -17.49
N LYS A 61 3.75 -12.41 -16.98
CA LYS A 61 4.34 -13.47 -17.83
C LYS A 61 3.31 -14.08 -18.76
N LEU A 62 2.11 -14.40 -18.27
CA LEU A 62 1.04 -14.98 -19.08
C LEU A 62 0.62 -14.03 -20.21
N LYS A 63 0.38 -12.75 -19.88
CA LYS A 63 0.07 -11.69 -20.85
C LYS A 63 1.14 -11.60 -21.92
N ASN A 64 2.41 -11.54 -21.53
CA ASN A 64 3.53 -11.41 -22.48
C ASN A 64 3.68 -12.62 -23.40
N ASN A 65 3.04 -13.75 -23.09
CA ASN A 65 2.99 -14.95 -23.93
C ASN A 65 1.62 -15.13 -24.63
N GLY A 66 0.75 -14.12 -24.61
CA GLY A 66 -0.56 -14.15 -25.26
C GLY A 66 -1.61 -15.03 -24.56
N LEU A 67 -1.35 -15.47 -23.33
CA LEU A 67 -2.27 -16.27 -22.51
C LEU A 67 -3.23 -15.37 -21.74
N ASN A 68 -4.03 -14.60 -22.48
CA ASN A 68 -4.80 -13.47 -21.95
C ASN A 68 -5.84 -13.87 -20.91
N GLU A 69 -6.58 -14.97 -21.12
CA GLU A 69 -7.57 -15.46 -20.16
C GLU A 69 -6.91 -15.85 -18.82
N GLN A 70 -5.79 -16.56 -18.88
CA GLN A 70 -5.07 -16.97 -17.67
C GLN A 70 -4.43 -15.76 -16.97
N ALA A 71 -3.95 -14.78 -17.73
CA ALA A 71 -3.44 -13.53 -17.16
C ALA A 71 -4.53 -12.76 -16.40
N ILE A 72 -5.75 -12.69 -16.96
CA ILE A 72 -6.92 -12.08 -16.31
C ILE A 72 -7.18 -12.76 -14.97
N GLU A 73 -7.22 -14.10 -14.90
CA GLU A 73 -7.46 -14.83 -13.65
C GLU A 73 -6.45 -14.46 -12.56
N GLN A 74 -5.17 -14.36 -12.92
CA GLN A 74 -4.13 -13.99 -11.96
C GLN A 74 -4.27 -12.54 -11.48
N TYR A 75 -4.53 -11.59 -12.38
CA TYR A 75 -4.73 -10.20 -12.01
C TYR A 75 -5.98 -9.97 -11.17
N ILE A 76 -7.08 -10.69 -11.43
CA ILE A 76 -8.29 -10.63 -10.60
C ILE A 76 -7.96 -11.16 -9.20
N SER A 77 -7.29 -12.31 -9.10
CA SER A 77 -6.88 -12.85 -7.80
C SER A 77 -5.95 -11.90 -7.05
N TYR A 78 -5.06 -11.20 -7.77
CA TYR A 78 -4.21 -10.15 -7.21
C TYR A 78 -5.04 -8.98 -6.64
N LEU A 79 -6.01 -8.48 -7.40
CA LEU A 79 -6.91 -7.39 -6.98
C LEU A 79 -7.77 -7.77 -5.75
N GLU A 80 -8.19 -9.03 -5.64
CA GLU A 80 -9.03 -9.51 -4.53
C GLU A 80 -8.26 -9.73 -3.23
N LYS A 81 -6.99 -10.16 -3.32
CA LYS A 81 -6.22 -10.60 -2.15
C LYS A 81 -5.30 -9.53 -1.57
N SER A 82 -4.91 -8.56 -2.39
CA SER A 82 -3.85 -7.62 -2.04
C SER A 82 -4.43 -6.35 -1.43
N ASP A 83 -3.76 -5.86 -0.38
CA ASP A 83 -4.03 -4.55 0.20
C ASP A 83 -3.24 -3.51 -0.60
N MET A 84 -3.91 -2.78 -1.50
CA MET A 84 -3.25 -1.86 -2.43
C MET A 84 -3.95 -0.50 -2.51
N SER A 85 -3.19 0.52 -2.91
CA SER A 85 -3.73 1.87 -3.11
C SER A 85 -4.75 1.91 -4.25
N SER A 86 -5.62 2.92 -4.25
CA SER A 86 -6.59 3.17 -5.34
C SER A 86 -5.92 3.27 -6.70
N LEU A 87 -4.76 3.93 -6.80
CA LEU A 87 -3.99 4.06 -8.04
C LEU A 87 -3.42 2.71 -8.52
N SER A 88 -2.94 1.87 -7.60
CA SER A 88 -2.45 0.53 -7.93
C SER A 88 -3.59 -0.36 -8.40
N HIS A 89 -4.73 -0.30 -7.70
CA HIS A 89 -5.95 -1.00 -8.08
C HIS A 89 -6.42 -0.58 -9.48
N ALA A 90 -6.47 0.73 -9.76
CA ALA A 90 -6.84 1.23 -11.08
C ALA A 90 -5.88 0.78 -12.17
N THR A 91 -4.58 0.74 -11.89
CA THR A 91 -3.57 0.26 -12.85
C THR A 91 -3.83 -1.18 -13.26
N VAL A 92 -4.02 -2.08 -12.30
CA VAL A 92 -4.25 -3.50 -12.59
C VAL A 92 -5.64 -3.72 -13.20
N ALA A 93 -6.67 -3.03 -12.71
CA ALA A 93 -8.02 -3.10 -13.29
C ALA A 93 -8.04 -2.62 -14.75
N HIS A 94 -7.29 -1.57 -15.08
CA HIS A 94 -7.14 -1.11 -16.46
C HIS A 94 -6.50 -2.21 -17.33
N SER A 95 -5.42 -2.84 -16.87
CA SER A 95 -4.80 -3.97 -17.59
C SER A 95 -5.74 -5.15 -17.79
N VAL A 96 -6.60 -5.48 -16.83
CA VAL A 96 -7.64 -6.51 -17.02
C VAL A 96 -8.63 -6.08 -18.10
N GLY A 97 -9.05 -4.81 -18.09
CA GLY A 97 -9.90 -4.24 -19.13
C GLY A 97 -9.28 -4.34 -20.53
N GLU A 98 -7.99 -4.01 -20.66
CA GLU A 98 -7.23 -4.14 -21.92
C GLU A 98 -7.21 -5.57 -22.43
N LEU A 99 -6.95 -6.55 -21.55
CA LEU A 99 -6.96 -7.97 -21.93
C LEU A 99 -8.32 -8.43 -22.42
N TYR A 100 -9.41 -8.01 -21.77
CA TYR A 100 -10.75 -8.30 -22.27
C TYR A 100 -11.03 -7.62 -23.62
N MET A 101 -10.50 -6.41 -23.86
CA MET A 101 -10.59 -5.76 -25.17
C MET A 101 -9.85 -6.56 -26.26
N GLU A 102 -8.65 -7.07 -25.96
CA GLU A 102 -7.90 -7.94 -26.88
C GLU A 102 -8.67 -9.23 -27.21
N LEU A 103 -9.44 -9.75 -26.26
CA LEU A 103 -10.37 -10.86 -26.45
C LEU A 103 -11.70 -10.46 -27.12
N SER A 104 -11.82 -9.22 -27.62
CA SER A 104 -13.05 -8.64 -28.20
C SER A 104 -14.27 -8.65 -27.26
N ASN A 105 -14.03 -8.81 -25.95
CA ASN A 105 -15.06 -8.87 -24.93
C ASN A 105 -15.27 -7.52 -24.24
N CYS A 106 -15.87 -6.58 -25.00
CA CYS A 106 -16.11 -5.21 -24.53
C CYS A 106 -17.02 -5.12 -23.29
N ARG A 107 -17.90 -6.10 -23.07
CA ARG A 107 -18.83 -6.09 -21.93
C ARG A 107 -18.06 -6.30 -20.63
N GLU A 108 -17.21 -7.31 -20.60
CA GLU A 108 -16.36 -7.63 -19.47
C GLU A 108 -15.27 -6.58 -19.32
N ALA A 109 -14.71 -6.07 -20.43
CA ALA A 109 -13.75 -4.97 -20.39
C ALA A 109 -14.33 -3.75 -19.66
N LEU A 110 -15.54 -3.30 -20.01
CA LEU A 110 -16.15 -2.13 -19.37
C LEU A 110 -16.32 -2.28 -17.85
N ALA A 111 -16.63 -3.48 -17.36
CA ALA A 111 -16.73 -3.71 -15.92
C ALA A 111 -15.41 -3.39 -15.19
N TRP A 112 -14.28 -3.66 -15.81
CA TRP A 112 -12.94 -3.40 -15.26
C TRP A 112 -12.45 -1.98 -15.55
N LEU A 113 -12.72 -1.45 -16.74
CA LEU A 113 -12.37 -0.08 -17.11
C LEU A 113 -13.10 0.95 -16.21
N PHE A 114 -14.39 0.74 -15.91
CA PHE A 114 -15.10 1.61 -14.96
C PHE A 114 -14.56 1.50 -13.53
N ARG A 115 -14.09 0.32 -13.11
CA ARG A 115 -13.38 0.20 -11.82
C ARG A 115 -12.10 1.03 -11.80
N ALA A 116 -11.34 1.02 -12.90
CA ALA A 116 -10.15 1.87 -13.02
C ALA A 116 -10.51 3.36 -13.03
N GLU A 117 -11.65 3.74 -13.62
CA GLU A 117 -12.11 5.13 -13.71
C GLU A 117 -12.40 5.75 -12.34
N THR A 118 -12.71 4.93 -11.32
CA THR A 118 -12.95 5.41 -9.95
C THR A 118 -11.74 6.09 -9.30
N ALA A 119 -10.51 5.85 -9.79
CA ALA A 119 -9.33 6.59 -9.33
C ALA A 119 -9.30 8.05 -9.80
N GLY A 120 -10.18 8.42 -10.74
CA GLY A 120 -10.36 9.79 -11.18
C GLY A 120 -9.15 10.37 -11.92
N PRO A 121 -8.99 11.70 -11.94
CA PRO A 121 -7.99 12.38 -12.78
C PRO A 121 -6.54 12.18 -12.32
N GLU A 122 -6.32 11.68 -11.09
CA GLU A 122 -4.98 11.39 -10.58
C GLU A 122 -4.36 10.14 -11.22
N TYR A 123 -5.19 9.31 -11.87
CA TYR A 123 -4.71 8.12 -12.58
C TYR A 123 -3.90 8.52 -13.81
N GLN A 124 -2.64 8.08 -13.88
CA GLN A 124 -1.67 8.54 -14.88
C GLN A 124 -2.10 8.23 -16.33
N ARG A 125 -2.92 7.18 -16.52
CA ARG A 125 -3.43 6.75 -17.84
C ARG A 125 -4.90 7.13 -18.04
N ALA A 126 -5.42 8.15 -17.36
CA ALA A 126 -6.85 8.53 -17.43
C ALA A 126 -7.34 8.84 -18.85
N SER A 127 -6.52 9.48 -19.69
CA SER A 127 -6.89 9.79 -21.09
C SER A 127 -7.03 8.53 -21.94
N GLU A 128 -6.09 7.60 -21.81
CA GLU A 128 -6.10 6.31 -22.49
C GLU A 128 -7.26 5.44 -22.00
N LEU A 129 -7.49 5.41 -20.69
CA LEU A 129 -8.64 4.73 -20.09
C LEU A 129 -9.97 5.22 -20.68
N LYS A 130 -10.13 6.54 -20.80
CA LYS A 130 -11.32 7.13 -21.43
C LYS A 130 -11.49 6.65 -22.88
N ASN A 131 -10.40 6.63 -23.65
CA ASN A 131 -10.44 6.14 -25.04
C ASN A 131 -10.84 4.64 -25.11
N HIS A 132 -10.33 3.81 -24.20
CA HIS A 132 -10.71 2.39 -24.10
C HIS A 132 -12.19 2.22 -23.75
N ILE A 133 -12.71 3.01 -22.81
CA ILE A 133 -14.14 3.04 -22.45
C ILE A 133 -14.99 3.43 -23.66
N ASP A 134 -14.65 4.53 -24.33
CA ASP A 134 -15.39 5.05 -25.49
C ASP A 134 -15.38 4.04 -26.66
N THR A 135 -14.26 3.35 -26.86
CA THR A 135 -14.11 2.27 -27.84
C THR A 135 -15.08 1.12 -27.54
N CYS A 136 -15.08 0.62 -26.31
CA CYS A 136 -15.97 -0.48 -25.90
C CYS A 136 -17.44 -0.09 -25.96
N LEU A 137 -17.80 1.12 -25.51
CA LEU A 137 -19.17 1.64 -25.57
C LEU A 137 -19.66 1.74 -27.02
N THR A 138 -18.80 2.20 -27.93
CA THR A 138 -19.11 2.27 -29.36
C THR A 138 -19.32 0.87 -29.94
N HIS A 139 -18.40 -0.06 -29.65
CA HIS A 139 -18.49 -1.44 -30.10
C HIS A 139 -19.78 -2.14 -29.65
N ILE A 140 -20.21 -1.97 -28.40
CA ILE A 140 -21.45 -2.57 -27.90
C ILE A 140 -22.68 -1.92 -28.55
N LYS A 141 -22.66 -0.60 -28.78
CA LYS A 141 -23.77 0.10 -29.46
C LYS A 141 -23.91 -0.34 -30.91
N SER A 142 -22.80 -0.50 -31.64
CA SER A 142 -22.81 -0.97 -33.03
C SER A 142 -23.18 -2.44 -33.16
N SER A 143 -22.85 -3.25 -32.15
CA SER A 143 -23.15 -4.69 -32.11
C SER A 143 -24.59 -5.01 -31.69
N LYS A 144 -25.39 -4.03 -31.26
CA LYS A 144 -26.83 -4.24 -31.03
C LYS A 144 -27.51 -4.53 -32.38
N PRO A 145 -28.24 -5.65 -32.53
CA PRO A 145 -28.91 -5.97 -33.78
C PRO A 145 -29.89 -4.85 -34.12
N LYS A 146 -29.81 -4.34 -35.35
CA LYS A 146 -30.67 -3.26 -35.86
C LYS A 146 -32.12 -3.69 -36.12
N ASN A 147 -32.54 -4.89 -35.70
CA ASN A 147 -33.80 -5.50 -36.10
C ASN A 147 -34.68 -5.86 -34.91
N LEU A 148 -35.56 -4.92 -34.55
CA LEU A 148 -36.93 -5.19 -34.10
C LEU A 148 -37.87 -4.08 -34.64
N ALA A 149 -37.61 -3.65 -35.88
CA ALA A 149 -38.55 -2.87 -36.66
C ALA A 149 -38.92 -3.69 -37.90
N THR A 150 -39.75 -4.72 -37.73
CA THR A 150 -40.50 -5.28 -38.85
C THR A 150 -41.81 -5.90 -38.38
N ARG A 151 -42.89 -5.29 -38.89
CA ARG A 151 -44.33 -5.59 -38.80
C ARG A 151 -45.08 -5.10 -37.58
#